data_AF-G1PN77-F1
#
_entry.id   AF-G1PN77-F1
#
_cell.length_a   1.000
_cell.length_b   1.000
_cell.length_c   1.000
_cell.angle_alpha   90.00
_cell.angle_beta   90.00
_cell.angle_gamma   90.00
#
_symmetry.space_group_name_H-M   'P 1'
#
loop_
_entity.id
_entity.type
_entity.pdbx_description
1 polymer ?
#
loop_
_entity_poly.entity_id
_entity_poly.type
_entity_poly.pdbx_seq_one_letter_code
_entity_poly.pdbx_strand_id
1 'polypeptide(L)'
;QALQQKNVECARVYAENAIRKKNEGVNWLRMASRVDAVASKVQTAVTMKGVTKNMAQVTKALDRALSSMDLQKVSAVMDRFEQQVQNLDVHTSVMEDSMSSATTLTTPQEQVDSLIVQIAEENGLEVLDQLSQLPEGASAVGESSVRSQEDQLSRRWVMARA
;
A
#
# COMPACT_ATOMS: atom_id res chain seq x y z
N GLN A 1 -30.26 31.56 7.15
CA GLN A 1 -30.94 32.87 6.95
C GLN A 1 -32.22 32.79 6.10
N ALA A 2 -32.43 31.83 5.20
CA ALA A 2 -33.69 31.73 4.42
C ALA A 2 -34.91 31.21 5.22
N LEU A 3 -34.71 30.28 6.17
CA LEU A 3 -35.77 29.74 7.04
C LEU A 3 -36.40 30.79 7.98
N GLN A 4 -35.66 31.85 8.34
CA GLN A 4 -36.16 32.95 9.18
C GLN A 4 -37.12 33.88 8.44
N GLN A 5 -37.15 33.85 7.10
CA GLN A 5 -38.01 34.70 6.27
C GLN A 5 -39.31 34.01 5.80
N LYS A 6 -39.66 32.82 6.34
CA LYS A 6 -40.80 31.99 5.93
C LYS A 6 -40.87 31.66 4.42
N ASN A 7 -39.77 31.86 3.68
CA ASN A 7 -39.70 31.62 2.25
C ASN A 7 -39.26 30.16 1.98
N VAL A 8 -40.26 29.27 1.97
CA VAL A 8 -40.10 27.82 1.84
C VAL A 8 -39.48 27.43 0.50
N GLU A 9 -39.80 28.17 -0.57
CA GLU A 9 -39.27 27.93 -1.91
C GLU A 9 -37.77 28.25 -2.01
N CYS A 10 -37.33 29.39 -1.47
CA CYS A 10 -35.90 29.70 -1.41
C CYS A 10 -35.14 28.67 -0.54
N ALA A 11 -35.71 28.25 0.60
CA ALA A 11 -35.09 27.23 1.44
C ALA A 11 -34.94 25.88 0.72
N ARG A 12 -35.91 25.50 -0.12
CA ARG A 12 -35.86 24.29 -0.95
C ARG A 12 -34.74 24.34 -1.99
N VAL A 13 -34.62 25.46 -2.72
CA VAL A 13 -33.55 25.66 -3.71
C VAL A 13 -32.16 25.69 -3.07
N TYR A 14 -32.03 26.26 -1.86
CA TYR A 14 -30.77 26.19 -1.11
C TYR A 14 -30.45 24.77 -0.62
N ALA A 15 -31.45 24.02 -0.15
CA ALA A 15 -31.27 22.63 0.27
C ALA A 15 -30.89 21.72 -0.92
N GLU A 16 -31.53 21.90 -2.07
CA GLU A 16 -31.21 21.17 -3.29
C GLU A 16 -29.79 21.46 -3.77
N ASN A 17 -29.38 22.74 -3.79
CA ASN A 17 -28.00 23.11 -4.11
C ASN A 17 -26.99 22.57 -3.10
N ALA A 18 -27.34 22.50 -1.81
CA ALA A 18 -26.48 21.92 -0.79
C ALA A 18 -26.30 20.40 -0.99
N ILE A 19 -27.37 19.67 -1.32
CA ILE A 19 -27.32 18.23 -1.64
C ILE A 19 -26.49 18.00 -2.90
N ARG A 20 -26.71 18.81 -3.95
CA ARG A 20 -25.93 18.73 -5.20
C ARG A 20 -24.45 18.95 -4.94
N LYS A 21 -24.07 20.01 -4.21
CA LYS A 21 -22.68 20.29 -3.85
C LYS A 21 -22.06 19.18 -3.01
N LYS A 22 -22.81 18.56 -2.10
CA LYS A 22 -22.34 17.41 -1.32
C LYS A 22 -22.02 16.23 -2.24
N ASN A 23 -22.92 15.89 -3.16
CA ASN A 23 -22.72 14.78 -4.10
C ASN A 23 -21.55 15.06 -5.07
N GLU A 24 -21.44 16.29 -5.57
CA GLU A 24 -20.27 16.72 -6.35
C GLU A 24 -19.00 16.55 -5.52
N GLY A 25 -18.97 16.99 -4.26
CA GLY A 25 -17.83 16.84 -3.36
C GLY A 25 -17.39 15.38 -3.17
N VAL A 26 -18.33 14.45 -2.99
CA VAL A 26 -18.04 13.01 -2.90
C VAL A 26 -17.45 12.48 -4.20
N ASN A 27 -17.98 12.91 -5.35
CA ASN A 27 -17.46 12.49 -6.65
C ASN A 27 -16.05 13.05 -6.90
N TRP A 28 -15.79 14.31 -6.51
CA TRP A 28 -14.46 14.90 -6.55
C TRP A 28 -13.48 14.20 -5.63
N LEU A 29 -13.89 13.77 -4.43
CA LEU A 29 -13.04 13.01 -3.51
C LEU A 29 -12.63 11.67 -4.13
N ARG A 30 -13.56 10.96 -4.77
CA ARG A 30 -13.28 9.71 -5.49
C ARG A 30 -12.37 9.93 -6.70
N MET A 31 -12.53 11.05 -7.39
CA MET A 31 -11.65 11.40 -8.50
C MET A 31 -10.24 11.78 -8.01
N ALA A 32 -10.14 12.51 -6.89
CA ALA A 32 -8.89 12.87 -6.26
C ALA A 32 -8.12 11.63 -5.80
N SER A 33 -8.77 10.64 -5.16
CA SER A 33 -8.10 9.40 -4.76
C SER A 33 -7.58 8.59 -5.96
N ARG A 34 -8.34 8.56 -7.06
CA ARG A 34 -7.87 7.93 -8.31
C ARG A 34 -6.68 8.68 -8.92
N VAL A 35 -6.70 10.01 -8.90
CA VAL A 35 -5.59 10.83 -9.41
C VAL A 35 -4.35 10.64 -8.54
N ASP A 36 -4.50 10.61 -7.22
CA ASP A 36 -3.40 10.39 -6.28
C ASP A 36 -2.77 8.99 -6.46
N ALA A 37 -3.60 7.96 -6.61
CA ALA A 37 -3.12 6.61 -6.93
C ALA A 37 -2.34 6.56 -8.25
N VAL A 38 -2.79 7.29 -9.28
CA VAL A 38 -2.07 7.39 -10.56
C VAL A 38 -0.78 8.19 -10.40
N ALA A 39 -0.79 9.29 -9.67
CA ALA A 39 0.39 10.11 -9.40
C ALA A 39 1.46 9.30 -8.67
N SER A 40 1.08 8.52 -7.65
CA SER A 40 1.96 7.60 -6.95
C SER A 40 2.59 6.57 -7.89
N LYS A 41 1.79 5.91 -8.75
CA LYS A 41 2.30 4.97 -9.77
C LYS A 41 3.26 5.64 -10.76
N VAL A 42 2.98 6.88 -11.17
CA VAL A 42 3.87 7.63 -12.07
C VAL A 42 5.17 7.99 -11.36
N GLN A 43 5.13 8.42 -10.10
CA GLN A 43 6.32 8.75 -9.31
C GLN A 43 7.23 7.53 -9.12
N THR A 44 6.63 6.37 -8.83
CA THR A 44 7.32 5.07 -8.84
C THR A 44 7.99 4.80 -10.17
N ALA A 45 7.25 4.93 -11.28
CA ALA A 45 7.78 4.65 -12.61
C ALA A 45 8.94 5.58 -12.98
N VAL A 46 8.88 6.86 -12.60
CA VAL A 46 9.95 7.84 -12.82
C VAL A 46 11.18 7.48 -11.98
N THR A 47 11.00 7.15 -10.70
CA THR A 47 12.09 6.73 -9.82
C THR A 47 12.76 5.46 -10.37
N MET A 48 11.97 4.46 -10.72
CA MET A 48 12.46 3.19 -11.26
C MET A 48 13.22 3.39 -12.58
N LYS A 49 12.71 4.26 -13.47
CA LYS A 49 13.42 4.64 -14.71
C LYS A 49 14.78 5.29 -14.45
N GLY A 50 14.88 6.11 -13.40
CA GLY A 50 16.15 6.68 -12.94
C GLY A 50 17.13 5.59 -12.50
N VAL A 51 16.66 4.63 -11.69
CA VAL A 51 17.49 3.50 -11.23
C VAL A 51 17.93 2.61 -12.40
N THR A 52 17.02 2.28 -13.32
CA THR A 52 17.36 1.50 -14.54
C THR A 52 18.44 2.20 -15.38
N LYS A 53 18.37 3.52 -15.53
CA LYS A 53 19.40 4.29 -16.25
C LYS A 53 20.77 4.19 -15.55
N ASN A 54 20.80 4.26 -14.23
CA ASN A 54 22.03 4.11 -13.45
C ASN A 54 22.59 2.69 -13.56
N MET A 55 21.75 1.65 -13.50
CA MET A 55 22.16 0.25 -13.72
C MET A 55 22.75 0.07 -15.12
N ALA A 56 22.13 0.65 -16.14
CA ALA A 56 22.62 0.60 -17.52
C ALA A 56 24.00 1.26 -17.68
N GLN A 57 24.27 2.34 -16.93
CA GLN A 57 25.59 2.98 -16.95
C GLN A 57 26.66 2.13 -16.25
N VAL A 58 26.34 1.51 -15.11
CA VAL A 58 27.31 0.67 -14.39
C VAL A 58 27.57 -0.64 -15.09
N THR A 59 26.55 -1.29 -15.65
CA THR A 59 26.75 -2.47 -16.50
C THR A 59 27.63 -2.16 -17.72
N LYS A 60 27.46 -1.00 -18.35
CA LYS A 60 28.36 -0.55 -19.44
C LYS A 60 29.78 -0.22 -18.96
N ALA A 61 29.94 0.30 -17.75
CA ALA A 61 31.26 0.52 -17.15
C ALA A 61 31.96 -0.81 -16.84
N LEU A 62 31.18 -1.81 -16.39
CA LEU A 62 31.64 -3.14 -16.05
C LEU A 62 32.12 -3.90 -17.29
N ASP A 63 31.37 -3.81 -18.39
CA ASP A 63 31.74 -4.37 -19.70
C ASP A 63 33.08 -3.81 -20.21
N ARG A 64 33.29 -2.49 -20.08
CA ARG A 64 34.58 -1.86 -20.41
C ARG A 64 35.71 -2.27 -19.48
N ALA A 65 35.45 -2.39 -18.18
CA ALA A 65 36.45 -2.83 -17.20
C ALA A 65 36.87 -4.28 -17.46
N LEU A 66 35.92 -5.17 -17.73
CA LEU A 66 36.16 -6.57 -18.12
C LEU A 66 36.96 -6.67 -19.43
N SER A 67 36.65 -5.84 -20.42
CA SER A 67 37.40 -5.78 -21.68
C SER A 67 38.85 -5.32 -21.50
N SER A 68 39.14 -4.52 -20.47
CA SER A 68 40.50 -4.07 -20.14
C SER A 68 41.30 -5.05 -19.27
N MET A 69 40.69 -6.16 -18.79
CA MET A 69 41.28 -7.15 -17.88
C MET A 69 41.87 -6.57 -16.58
N ASP A 70 41.53 -5.33 -16.23
CA ASP A 70 42.00 -4.63 -15.04
C ASP A 70 41.15 -5.04 -13.83
N LEU A 71 41.62 -6.02 -13.06
CA LEU A 71 40.95 -6.55 -11.88
C LEU A 71 40.66 -5.48 -10.81
N GLN A 72 41.49 -4.45 -10.68
CA GLN A 72 41.24 -3.36 -9.73
C GLN A 72 40.06 -2.48 -10.18
N LYS A 73 39.97 -2.19 -11.48
CA LYS A 73 38.79 -1.48 -12.03
C LYS A 73 37.53 -2.33 -11.99
N VAL A 74 37.63 -3.64 -12.24
CA VAL A 74 36.49 -4.55 -12.12
C VAL A 74 35.97 -4.59 -10.69
N SER A 75 36.84 -4.69 -9.69
CA SER A 75 36.45 -4.63 -8.27
C SER A 75 35.73 -3.31 -7.94
N ALA A 76 36.28 -2.17 -8.35
CA ALA A 76 35.67 -0.87 -8.08
C ALA A 76 34.31 -0.66 -8.77
N VAL A 77 34.10 -1.30 -9.93
CA VAL A 77 32.80 -1.27 -10.63
C VAL A 77 31.81 -2.26 -10.01
N MET A 78 32.27 -3.41 -9.51
CA MET A 78 31.44 -4.36 -8.76
C MET A 78 30.95 -3.77 -7.43
N ASP A 79 31.81 -3.06 -6.70
CA ASP A 79 31.41 -2.36 -5.46
C ASP A 79 30.30 -1.34 -5.75
N ARG A 80 30.41 -0.61 -6.88
CA ARG A 80 29.38 0.33 -7.32
C ARG A 80 28.10 -0.36 -7.77
N PHE A 81 28.18 -1.53 -8.38
CA PHE A 81 27.03 -2.33 -8.78
C PHE A 81 26.28 -2.86 -7.56
N GLU A 82 27.00 -3.38 -6.56
CA GLU A 82 26.43 -3.87 -5.32
C GLU A 82 25.72 -2.74 -4.56
N GLN A 83 26.36 -1.58 -4.44
CA GLN A 83 25.76 -0.38 -3.82
C GLN A 83 24.50 0.09 -4.57
N GLN A 84 24.45 -0.12 -5.88
CA GLN A 84 23.33 0.25 -6.73
C GLN A 84 22.15 -0.72 -6.64
N VAL A 85 22.43 -2.02 -6.57
CA VAL A 85 21.42 -3.05 -6.31
C VAL A 85 20.86 -2.89 -4.90
N GLN A 86 21.70 -2.65 -3.91
CA GLN A 86 21.26 -2.41 -2.53
C GLN A 86 20.38 -1.17 -2.41
N ASN A 87 20.71 -0.08 -3.11
CA ASN A 87 19.84 1.10 -3.18
C ASN A 87 18.49 0.81 -3.86
N LEU A 88 18.46 -0.07 -4.87
CA LEU A 88 17.21 -0.49 -5.51
C LEU A 88 16.33 -1.31 -4.55
N ASP A 89 16.93 -2.22 -3.78
CA ASP A 89 16.20 -3.01 -2.78
C ASP A 89 15.65 -2.12 -1.66
N VAL A 90 16.45 -1.19 -1.14
CA VAL A 90 16.00 -0.23 -0.12
C VAL A 90 14.87 0.65 -0.66
N HIS A 91 15.00 1.18 -1.88
CA HIS A 91 13.94 1.98 -2.48
C HIS A 91 12.65 1.18 -2.71
N THR A 92 12.76 -0.09 -3.11
CA THR A 92 11.60 -0.96 -3.32
C THR A 92 10.92 -1.28 -2.00
N SER A 93 11.68 -1.63 -0.96
CA SER A 93 11.16 -1.87 0.39
C SER A 93 10.48 -0.63 0.98
N VAL A 94 11.11 0.55 0.91
CA VAL A 94 10.51 1.80 1.41
C VAL A 94 9.24 2.16 0.62
N MET A 95 9.23 1.89 -0.68
CA MET A 95 8.05 2.13 -1.51
C MET A 95 6.92 1.17 -1.18
N GLU A 96 7.21 -0.11 -0.95
CA GLU A 96 6.23 -1.11 -0.53
C GLU A 96 5.65 -0.78 0.86
N ASP A 97 6.50 -0.39 1.82
CA ASP A 97 6.07 0.05 3.15
C ASP A 97 5.21 1.32 3.09
N SER A 98 5.60 2.28 2.25
CA SER A 98 4.84 3.52 2.05
C SER A 98 3.51 3.28 1.34
N MET A 99 3.49 2.39 0.34
CA MET A 99 2.26 2.00 -0.36
C MET A 99 1.33 1.18 0.53
N SER A 100 1.86 0.29 1.36
CA SER A 100 1.12 -0.47 2.38
C SER A 100 0.49 0.46 3.40
N SER A 101 1.26 1.44 3.90
CA SER A 101 0.76 2.46 4.83
C SER A 101 -0.30 3.38 4.20
N ALA A 102 -0.08 3.83 2.96
CA ALA A 102 -1.04 4.66 2.23
C ALA A 102 -2.34 3.88 1.90
N THR A 103 -2.22 2.60 1.56
CA THR A 103 -3.38 1.72 1.33
C THR A 103 -4.15 1.52 2.63
N THR A 104 -3.47 1.27 3.76
CA THR A 104 -4.10 1.14 5.08
C THR A 104 -4.91 2.38 5.49
N LEU A 105 -4.43 3.59 5.15
CA LEU A 105 -5.13 4.84 5.45
C LEU A 105 -6.36 5.05 4.53
N THR A 106 -6.32 4.54 3.30
CA THR A 106 -7.37 4.75 2.30
C THR A 106 -8.44 3.63 2.31
N THR A 107 -8.08 2.45 2.80
CA THR A 107 -8.98 1.32 3.06
C THR A 107 -8.82 0.89 4.52
N PRO A 108 -9.56 1.51 5.46
CA PRO A 108 -9.53 1.11 6.86
C PRO A 108 -9.92 -0.36 6.96
N GLN A 109 -9.11 -1.15 7.65
CA GLN A 109 -9.33 -2.59 7.78
C GLN A 109 -10.72 -2.91 8.35
N GLU A 110 -11.21 -2.07 9.28
CA GLU A 110 -12.56 -2.15 9.84
C GLU A 110 -13.68 -2.03 8.78
N GLN A 111 -13.48 -1.20 7.75
CA GLN A 111 -14.45 -1.05 6.66
C GLN A 111 -14.43 -2.24 5.70
N VAL A 112 -13.27 -2.87 5.52
CA VAL A 112 -13.14 -4.10 4.72
C VAL A 112 -13.76 -5.29 5.47
N ASP A 113 -13.48 -5.41 6.76
CA ASP A 113 -14.04 -6.46 7.63
C ASP A 113 -15.58 -6.34 7.71
N SER A 114 -16.10 -5.12 7.88
CA SER A 114 -17.55 -4.88 7.83
C SER A 114 -18.17 -5.23 6.48
N LEU A 115 -17.47 -4.97 5.37
CA LEU A 115 -17.96 -5.31 4.03
C LEU A 115 -17.97 -6.82 3.79
N ILE A 116 -16.97 -7.54 4.32
CA ILE A 116 -16.88 -9.00 4.24
C ILE A 116 -18.04 -9.66 5.00
N VAL A 117 -18.34 -9.18 6.21
CA VAL A 117 -19.49 -9.66 7.00
C VAL A 117 -20.80 -9.39 6.25
N GLN A 118 -20.97 -8.18 5.69
CA GLN A 118 -22.19 -7.80 4.98
C GLN A 118 -22.40 -8.59 3.68
N ILE A 119 -21.34 -8.86 2.91
CA ILE A 119 -21.40 -9.69 1.70
C ILE A 119 -21.64 -11.16 2.06
N ALA A 120 -21.06 -11.66 3.16
CA ALA A 120 -21.29 -13.01 3.61
C ALA A 120 -22.72 -13.24 4.09
N GLU A 121 -23.30 -12.27 4.82
CA GLU A 121 -24.71 -12.26 5.20
C GLU A 121 -25.63 -12.20 3.96
N GLU A 122 -25.32 -11.35 2.97
CA GLU A 122 -26.09 -11.24 1.72
C GLU A 122 -26.02 -12.49 0.84
N ASN A 123 -24.90 -13.22 0.84
CA ASN A 123 -24.73 -14.46 0.07
C ASN A 123 -25.14 -15.71 0.85
N GLY A 124 -25.68 -15.57 2.07
CA GLY A 124 -26.10 -16.70 2.90
C GLY A 124 -24.95 -17.63 3.29
N LEU A 125 -23.70 -17.13 3.26
CA LEU A 125 -22.55 -17.85 3.76
C LEU A 125 -22.58 -17.73 5.29
N GLU A 126 -23.10 -18.75 5.98
CA GLU A 126 -22.86 -18.95 7.42
C GLU A 126 -21.35 -19.13 7.64
N VAL A 127 -20.62 -18.02 7.76
CA VAL A 127 -19.15 -17.97 7.90
C VAL A 127 -18.66 -18.67 9.16
N LEU A 128 -19.55 -19.03 10.10
CA LEU A 128 -19.15 -19.66 11.35
C LEU A 128 -19.01 -21.19 11.27
N ASP A 129 -19.72 -21.89 10.37
CA ASP A 129 -19.73 -23.37 10.36
C ASP A 129 -18.87 -23.99 9.25
N GLN A 130 -18.59 -23.26 8.16
CA GLN A 130 -17.74 -23.76 7.06
C GLN A 130 -16.28 -23.30 7.14
N LEU A 131 -15.96 -22.23 7.87
CA LEU A 131 -14.57 -21.82 8.10
C LEU A 131 -13.86 -22.76 9.12
N SER A 132 -14.63 -23.44 9.98
CA SER A 132 -14.15 -24.46 10.92
C SER A 132 -14.01 -25.86 10.28
N GLN A 133 -14.61 -26.09 9.11
CA GLN A 133 -14.59 -27.39 8.40
C GLN A 133 -13.72 -27.41 7.14
N LEU A 134 -13.18 -26.27 6.70
CA LEU A 134 -12.15 -26.25 5.67
C LEU A 134 -10.82 -26.70 6.29
N PRO A 135 -10.18 -27.76 5.76
CA PRO A 135 -8.84 -28.13 6.22
C PRO A 135 -7.90 -26.96 5.96
N GLU A 136 -7.29 -26.42 7.01
CA GLU A 136 -6.12 -25.53 6.90
C GLU A 136 -5.04 -26.26 6.08
N GLY A 137 -4.93 -25.98 4.79
CA GLY A 137 -3.96 -26.70 3.99
C GLY A 137 -4.06 -26.54 2.48
N ALA A 138 -3.86 -25.32 1.98
CA ALA A 138 -3.24 -25.12 0.66
C ALA A 138 -2.67 -23.70 0.47
N SER A 139 -1.83 -23.23 1.39
CA SER A 139 -0.69 -22.37 1.05
C SER A 139 0.31 -22.34 2.20
N ALA A 140 1.45 -22.97 1.93
CA ALA A 140 2.75 -22.74 2.57
C ALA A 140 2.82 -22.81 4.10
N VAL A 141 2.95 -24.06 4.56
CA VAL A 141 3.75 -24.48 5.72
C VAL A 141 4.97 -23.57 5.95
N GLY A 142 5.01 -22.85 7.07
CA GLY A 142 6.20 -22.12 7.50
C GLY A 142 6.04 -21.13 8.65
N GLU A 143 4.86 -20.52 8.84
CA GLU A 143 4.77 -19.27 9.62
C GLU A 143 4.09 -19.39 11.00
N SER A 144 3.40 -20.51 11.28
CA SER A 144 2.63 -20.68 12.53
C SER A 144 3.50 -20.80 13.79
N SER A 145 4.76 -21.26 13.66
CA SER A 145 5.69 -21.37 14.78
C SER A 145 6.27 -20.01 15.21
N VAL A 146 6.42 -19.07 14.26
CA VAL A 146 7.00 -17.74 14.53
C VAL A 146 5.98 -16.85 15.24
N ARG A 147 4.74 -16.85 14.77
CA ARG A 147 3.66 -16.00 15.31
C ARG A 147 3.26 -16.37 16.75
N SER A 148 3.31 -17.66 17.10
CA SER A 148 3.10 -18.12 18.49
C SER A 148 4.24 -17.72 19.43
N GLN A 149 5.49 -17.65 18.93
CA GLN A 149 6.64 -17.21 19.73
C GLN A 149 6.63 -15.69 19.95
N GLU A 150 6.22 -14.91 18.95
CA GLU A 150 6.08 -13.45 19.06
C GLU A 150 5.00 -13.05 20.05
N ASP A 151 3.85 -13.75 20.09
CA ASP A 151 2.80 -13.51 21.08
C ASP A 151 3.25 -13.83 22.52
N GLN A 152 4.06 -14.89 22.71
CA GLN A 152 4.61 -15.22 24.02
C GLN A 152 5.66 -14.21 24.49
N LEU A 153 6.54 -13.76 23.60
CA LEU A 153 7.53 -12.73 23.91
C LEU A 153 6.85 -11.41 24.26
N SER A 154 5.83 -11.02 23.49
CA SER A 154 5.05 -9.81 23.72
C SER A 154 4.35 -9.82 25.08
N ARG A 155 3.77 -10.95 25.48
CA ARG A 155 3.19 -11.14 26.82
C ARG A 155 4.24 -11.05 27.94
N ARG A 156 5.45 -11.55 27.72
CA ARG A 156 6.55 -11.48 28.70
C ARG A 156 7.07 -10.05 28.88
N TRP A 157 7.16 -9.26 27.82
CA TRP A 157 7.55 -7.85 27.91
C TRP A 157 6.52 -7.01 28.66
N VAL A 158 5.23 -7.29 28.48
CA VAL A 158 4.15 -6.61 29.20
C VAL A 158 4.19 -6.94 30.69
N MET A 159 4.45 -8.20 31.08
CA MET A 159 4.59 -8.57 32.49
C MET A 159 5.87 -8.05 33.16
N ALA A 160 6.95 -7.84 32.41
CA ALA A 160 8.20 -7.29 32.96
C ALA A 160 8.18 -5.76 33.13
N ARG A 161 7.14 -5.08 32.62
CA ARG A 161 6.97 -3.62 32.66
C ARG A 161 5.90 -3.18 33.69
N ALA A 162 5.25 -4.13 34.35
CA ALA A 162 4.38 -3.92 35.51
C ALA A 162 5.13 -4.25 36.80
#